data_AF-A0A370DZZ0-F1
#
_entry.id   AF-A0A370DZZ0-F1
#
_cell.length_a   1.000
_cell.length_b   1.000
_cell.length_c   1.000
_cell.angle_alpha   90.00
_cell.angle_beta   90.00
_cell.angle_gamma   90.00
#
_symmetry.space_group_name_H-M   'P 1'
#
loop_
_entity.id
_entity.type
_entity.pdbx_description
1 polymer ?
#
loop_
_entity_poly.entity_id
_entity_poly.type
_entity_poly.pdbx_seq_one_letter_code
_entity_poly.pdbx_strand_id
1 'polypeptide(L)'
;MPVSGDYLSLNGLAKMMATLKKIEPFLDKPLRQWIELSRLIPRRRLAKEVQAKVLEHFPGRVLATPIREAAVMAECPGAGRTIFEYRGSSRSAKEFNLLAQDVVERRTMQ
;
A
#
# COMPACT_ATOMS: atom_id res chain seq x y z
N MET A 1 -5.95 0.19 0.27
CA MET A 1 -5.82 -1.27 0.08
C MET A 1 -4.34 -1.60 -0.01
N PRO A 2 -3.79 -2.32 0.96
CA PRO A 2 -2.40 -2.78 0.89
C PRO A 2 -2.25 -3.90 -0.13
N VAL A 3 -1.19 -3.85 -0.94
CA VAL A 3 -0.89 -4.82 -2.00
C VAL A 3 0.58 -5.16 -1.90
N SER A 4 0.92 -6.43 -1.65
CA SER A 4 2.33 -6.84 -1.61
C SER A 4 2.94 -6.95 -3.00
N GLY A 5 4.26 -6.79 -3.09
CA GLY A 5 5.03 -6.92 -4.34
C GLY A 5 5.15 -8.34 -4.89
N ASP A 6 4.15 -9.20 -4.69
CA ASP A 6 4.08 -10.57 -5.20
C ASP A 6 2.96 -10.72 -6.24
N TYR A 7 3.07 -11.78 -7.05
CA TYR A 7 2.17 -11.97 -8.20
C TYR A 7 0.72 -12.25 -7.81
N LEU A 8 0.51 -13.00 -6.71
CA LEU A 8 -0.82 -13.40 -6.25
C LEU A 8 -1.66 -12.19 -5.84
N SER A 9 -1.01 -11.14 -5.33
CA SER A 9 -1.66 -9.91 -4.89
C SER A 9 -2.37 -9.15 -6.00
N LEU A 10 -1.89 -9.22 -7.25
CA LEU A 10 -2.52 -8.54 -8.39
C LEU A 10 -3.91 -9.12 -8.70
N ASN A 11 -4.03 -10.44 -8.73
CA ASN A 11 -5.31 -11.12 -9.01
C ASN A 11 -6.32 -10.87 -7.88
N GLY A 12 -5.86 -10.92 -6.63
CA GLY A 12 -6.69 -10.60 -5.46
C GLY A 12 -7.21 -9.17 -5.51
N LEU A 13 -6.34 -8.21 -5.84
CA LEU A 13 -6.71 -6.81 -6.00
C LEU A 13 -7.76 -6.62 -7.10
N ALA A 14 -7.56 -7.19 -8.29
CA ALA A 14 -8.52 -7.10 -9.38
C ALA A 14 -9.92 -7.63 -8.99
N LYS A 15 -9.97 -8.78 -8.31
CA LYS A 15 -11.23 -9.35 -7.79
C LYS A 15 -11.89 -8.45 -6.76
N MET A 16 -11.14 -7.90 -5.81
CA MET A 16 -11.68 -6.99 -4.80
C MET A 16 -12.24 -5.71 -5.44
N MET A 17 -11.53 -5.14 -6.41
CA MET A 17 -11.99 -3.95 -7.15
C MET A 17 -13.28 -4.23 -7.93
N ALA A 18 -13.40 -5.40 -8.55
CA ALA A 18 -14.63 -5.83 -9.20
C ALA A 18 -15.80 -5.97 -8.20
N THR A 19 -15.55 -6.49 -7.00
CA THR A 19 -16.55 -6.56 -5.93
C THR A 19 -16.96 -5.17 -5.46
N LEU A 20 -15.99 -4.27 -5.24
CA LEU A 20 -16.29 -2.90 -4.82
C LEU A 20 -17.12 -2.14 -5.86
N LYS A 21 -16.86 -2.37 -7.15
CA LYS A 21 -17.67 -1.80 -8.24
C LYS A 21 -19.13 -2.28 -8.22
N LYS A 22 -19.40 -3.50 -7.74
CA LYS A 22 -20.77 -4.03 -7.62
C LYS A 22 -21.54 -3.41 -6.46
N ILE A 23 -20.86 -3.03 -5.38
CA ILE A 23 -21.51 -2.38 -4.22
C ILE A 23 -21.64 -0.86 -4.39
N GLU A 24 -20.82 -0.25 -5.26
CA GLU A 24 -20.79 1.21 -5.48
C GLU A 24 -22.16 1.84 -5.79
N PRO A 25 -23.08 1.23 -6.58
CA PRO A 25 -24.41 1.79 -6.80
C PRO A 25 -25.31 1.88 -5.57
N PHE A 26 -24.96 1.16 -4.49
CA PHE A 26 -25.73 1.13 -3.24
C PHE A 26 -25.17 2.10 -2.17
N LEU A 27 -24.16 2.91 -2.52
CA LEU A 27 -23.52 3.83 -1.61
C LEU A 27 -23.89 5.27 -1.96
N ASP A 28 -24.22 6.06 -0.93
CA ASP A 28 -24.57 7.48 -1.10
C ASP A 28 -23.40 8.35 -1.58
N LYS A 29 -22.16 7.84 -1.48
CA LYS A 29 -20.94 8.54 -1.88
C LYS A 29 -20.00 7.59 -2.62
N PRO A 30 -19.28 8.07 -3.65
CA PRO A 30 -18.32 7.24 -4.36
C PRO A 30 -17.20 6.79 -3.42
N LEU A 31 -16.84 5.50 -3.50
CA LEU A 31 -15.73 4.96 -2.72
C LEU A 31 -14.41 5.36 -3.34
N ARG A 32 -13.68 6.22 -2.64
CA ARG A 32 -12.31 6.51 -3.02
C ARG A 32 -11.41 5.33 -2.66
N GLN A 33 -10.75 4.78 -3.67
CA GLN A 33 -9.90 3.60 -3.55
C GLN A 33 -8.44 4.01 -3.74
N TRP A 34 -7.66 3.96 -2.66
CA TRP A 34 -6.21 4.09 -2.72
C TRP A 34 -5.55 2.73 -2.57
N ILE A 35 -4.46 2.53 -3.29
CA ILE A 35 -3.62 1.34 -3.25
C ILE A 35 -2.28 1.75 -2.62
N GLU A 36 -1.84 0.97 -1.64
CA GLU A 36 -0.53 1.12 -1.03
C GLU A 36 0.30 -0.12 -1.38
N LEU A 37 1.57 0.08 -1.71
CA LEU A 37 2.50 -1.00 -2.03
C LEU A 37 3.22 -1.46 -0.76
N SER A 38 2.70 -2.55 -0.19
CA SER A 38 3.12 -3.13 1.08
C SER A 38 4.31 -4.08 0.93
N ARG A 39 5.12 -4.17 2.00
CA ARG A 39 6.23 -5.13 2.13
C ARG A 39 7.14 -5.19 0.89
N LEU A 40 7.39 -4.03 0.28
CA LEU A 40 8.12 -3.97 -0.98
C LEU A 40 9.60 -4.33 -0.76
N ILE A 41 10.13 -5.17 -1.65
CA ILE A 41 11.56 -5.44 -1.74
C ILE A 41 12.05 -4.93 -3.11
N PRO A 42 12.51 -3.67 -3.22
CA PRO A 42 12.76 -3.01 -4.51
C PRO A 42 13.80 -3.69 -5.40
N ARG A 43 14.72 -4.45 -4.79
CA ARG A 43 15.75 -5.21 -5.51
C ARG A 43 15.22 -6.45 -6.24
N ARG A 44 14.03 -6.96 -5.88
CA ARG A 44 13.45 -8.14 -6.54
C ARG A 44 12.83 -7.72 -7.86
N ARG A 45 13.23 -8.40 -8.95
CA ARG A 45 12.65 -8.21 -10.29
C ARG A 45 11.13 -8.33 -10.27
N LEU A 46 10.60 -9.36 -9.62
CA LEU A 46 9.16 -9.58 -9.49
C LEU A 46 8.44 -8.39 -8.83
N ALA A 47 9.04 -7.78 -7.79
CA ALA A 47 8.44 -6.63 -7.12
C ALA A 47 8.33 -5.42 -8.06
N LYS A 48 9.32 -5.20 -8.93
CA LYS A 48 9.28 -4.14 -9.95
C LYS A 48 8.20 -4.43 -11.00
N GLU A 49 8.11 -5.67 -11.48
CA GLU A 49 7.09 -6.08 -12.45
C GLU A 49 5.67 -5.94 -11.90
N VAL A 50 5.46 -6.34 -10.64
CA VAL A 50 4.16 -6.17 -9.96
C VAL A 50 3.84 -4.69 -9.78
N GLN A 51 4.78 -3.88 -9.31
CA GLN A 51 4.60 -2.43 -9.19
C GLN A 51 4.19 -1.80 -10.52
N ALA A 52 4.89 -2.11 -11.61
CA ALA A 52 4.57 -1.58 -12.93
C ALA A 52 3.15 -1.96 -13.37
N LYS A 53 2.75 -3.22 -13.19
CA LYS A 53 1.38 -3.66 -13.51
C LYS A 53 0.32 -2.97 -12.66
N VAL A 54 0.56 -2.80 -11.36
CA VAL A 54 -0.39 -2.10 -10.47
C VAL A 54 -0.56 -0.64 -10.91
N LEU A 55 0.52 0.03 -11.31
CA LEU A 55 0.46 1.41 -11.84
C LEU A 55 -0.31 1.47 -13.16
N GLU A 56 -0.06 0.53 -14.07
CA GLU A 56 -0.76 0.43 -15.36
C GLU A 56 -2.27 0.21 -15.19
N HIS A 57 -2.67 -0.68 -14.27
CA HIS A 57 -4.08 -1.04 -14.08
C HIS A 57 -4.85 -0.02 -13.22
N PHE A 58 -4.16 0.71 -12.34
CA PHE A 58 -4.78 1.63 -11.38
C PHE A 58 -4.14 3.02 -11.39
N PRO A 59 -4.13 3.71 -12.54
CA PRO A 59 -3.52 5.03 -12.66
C PRO A 59 -4.19 6.04 -11.71
N GLY A 60 -3.37 6.87 -11.06
CA GLY A 60 -3.86 7.88 -10.10
C GLY A 60 -4.49 7.31 -8.83
N ARG A 61 -4.28 6.02 -8.53
CA ARG A 61 -4.80 5.38 -7.30
C ARG A 61 -3.71 4.79 -6.39
N VAL A 62 -2.49 4.63 -6.90
CA VAL A 62 -1.36 4.09 -6.13
C VAL A 62 -0.69 5.21 -5.36
N LEU A 63 -0.64 5.13 -4.03
CA LEU A 63 -0.01 6.14 -3.17
C LEU A 63 1.50 6.22 -3.42
N ALA A 64 2.06 7.43 -3.30
CA ALA A 64 3.43 7.73 -3.69
C ALA A 64 4.50 6.97 -2.89
N THR A 65 4.22 6.66 -1.63
CA THR A 65 5.16 6.07 -0.67
C THR A 65 4.89 4.57 -0.53
N PRO A 66 5.80 3.70 -0.98
CA PRO A 66 5.72 2.27 -0.69
C PRO A 66 6.26 1.96 0.72
N ILE A 67 5.64 0.99 1.41
CA ILE A 67 6.18 0.47 2.68
C ILE A 67 7.12 -0.69 2.37
N ARG A 68 8.39 -0.58 2.76
CA ARG A 68 9.40 -1.61 2.47
C ARG A 68 9.37 -2.72 3.50
N GLU A 69 9.71 -3.93 3.07
CA GLU A 69 9.95 -5.05 3.98
C GLU A 69 11.05 -4.68 5.00
N ALA A 70 10.76 -4.92 6.28
CA ALA A 70 11.66 -4.60 7.39
C ALA A 70 11.38 -5.46 8.62
N ALA A 71 12.44 -6.01 9.25
CA ALA A 71 12.31 -6.86 10.43
C ALA A 71 11.59 -6.15 11.60
N VAL A 72 11.87 -4.86 11.78
CA VAL A 72 11.23 -4.03 12.82
C VAL A 72 9.69 -4.00 12.72
N MET A 73 9.13 -4.13 11.51
CA MET A 73 7.68 -4.18 11.30
C MET A 73 7.07 -5.53 11.74
N ALA A 74 7.87 -6.59 11.78
CA ALA A 74 7.46 -7.89 12.32
C ALA A 74 7.64 -7.94 13.86
N GLU A 75 8.58 -7.18 14.42
CA GLU A 75 8.86 -7.13 15.86
C GLU A 75 7.88 -6.25 16.63
N CYS A 76 7.55 -5.06 16.13
CA CYS A 76 6.77 -4.08 16.88
C CYS A 76 5.38 -4.58 17.34
N PRO A 77 4.63 -5.41 16.57
CA PRO A 77 3.36 -5.96 17.03
C PRO A 77 3.52 -6.86 18.25
N GLY A 78 4.59 -7.68 18.29
CA GLY A 78 4.89 -8.54 19.43
C GLY A 78 5.23 -7.77 20.71
N ALA A 79 5.72 -6.54 20.57
CA ALA A 79 5.97 -5.63 21.68
C ALA A 79 4.72 -4.81 22.10
N GLY A 80 3.58 -4.96 21.43
CA GLY A 80 2.36 -4.18 21.69
C GLY A 80 2.52 -2.68 21.45
N ARG A 81 3.47 -2.29 20.58
CA ARG A 81 3.80 -0.89 20.29
C ARG A 81 3.67 -0.61 18.80
N THR A 82 3.25 0.60 18.45
CA THR A 82 3.31 1.07 17.07
C THR A 82 4.76 1.20 16.60
N ILE A 83 4.98 1.28 15.29
CA ILE A 83 6.33 1.53 14.75
C ILE A 83 6.93 2.85 15.27
N PHE A 84 6.08 3.85 15.53
CA PHE A 84 6.47 5.15 16.06
C PHE A 84 7.00 5.05 17.50
N GLU A 85 6.33 4.25 18.34
CA GLU A 85 6.72 4.05 19.75
C GLU A 85 7.88 3.05 19.89
N TYR A 86 7.92 2.01 19.06
CA TYR A 86 8.95 0.98 19.13
C TYR A 86 10.30 1.47 18.57
N ARG A 87 10.27 2.09 17.39
CA ARG A 87 11.44 2.59 16.64
C ARG A 87 11.09 3.80 15.78
N GLY A 88 10.72 4.92 16.41
CA GLY A 88 10.29 6.15 15.71
C GLY A 88 11.33 6.79 14.78
N SER A 89 12.63 6.55 14.99
CA SER A 89 13.70 7.03 14.09
C SER A 89 13.97 6.11 12.89
N SER A 90 13.30 4.95 12.83
CA SER A 90 13.51 3.95 11.77
C SER A 90 13.04 4.42 10.39
N ARG A 91 13.54 3.74 9.35
CA ARG A 91 13.04 3.94 7.98
C ARG A 91 11.53 3.68 7.89
N SER A 92 11.04 2.62 8.53
CA SER A 92 9.62 2.26 8.49
C SER A 92 8.74 3.34 9.13
N ALA A 93 9.14 3.91 10.26
CA ALA A 93 8.40 5.04 10.85
C ALA A 93 8.32 6.25 9.90
N LYS A 94 9.42 6.57 9.20
CA LYS A 94 9.44 7.64 8.18
C LYS A 94 8.53 7.30 6.99
N GLU A 95 8.56 6.07 6.50
CA GLU A 95 7.70 5.59 5.39
C GLU A 95 6.22 5.69 5.76
N PHE A 96 5.82 5.31 6.98
CA PHE A 96 4.42 5.46 7.44
C PHE A 96 3.99 6.92 7.60
N ASN A 97 4.88 7.81 8.08
CA ASN A 97 4.58 9.24 8.13
C ASN A 97 4.37 9.84 6.74
N LEU A 98 5.22 9.49 5.77
CA LEU A 98 5.09 9.92 4.39
C LEU A 98 3.82 9.34 3.75
N LEU A 99 3.49 8.08 4.01
CA LEU A 99 2.25 7.46 3.54
C LEU A 99 1.02 8.18 4.11
N ALA A 100 1.04 8.58 5.38
CA ALA A 100 -0.04 9.38 5.95
C ALA A 100 -0.18 10.74 5.26
N GLN A 101 0.93 11.39 4.93
CA GLN A 101 0.93 12.62 4.11
C GLN A 101 0.38 12.37 2.71
N ASP A 102 0.74 11.26 2.06
CA ASP A 102 0.19 10.88 0.74
C ASP A 102 -1.34 10.82 0.76
N VAL A 103 -1.91 10.26 1.82
CA VAL A 103 -3.36 10.12 2.00
C VAL A 103 -4.03 11.50 2.15
N VAL A 104 -3.45 12.38 2.96
CA VAL A 104 -3.99 13.73 3.20
C VAL A 104 -3.87 14.61 1.95
N GLU A 105 -2.69 14.62 1.35
CA GLU A 105 -2.36 15.43 0.15
C GLU A 105 -2.86 14.79 -1.15
N ARG A 106 -3.32 13.54 -1.08
CA ARG A 106 -3.73 12.73 -2.24
C ARG A 106 -2.58 12.53 -3.23
N ARG A 107 -1.35 12.39 -2.71
CA ARG A 107 -0.14 12.16 -3.51
C ARG A 107 -0.09 10.72 -3.98
N THR A 108 -0.16 10.54 -5.29
CA THR A 108 -0.04 9.24 -5.95
C THR A 108 1.27 9.14 -6.73
N MET A 109 1.75 7.92 -6.93
CA MET A 109 2.83 7.67 -7.90
C MET A 109 2.39 8.18 -9.27
N GLN A 110 3.30 8.87 -9.96
CA GLN A 110 3.13 9.30 -11.35
C GLN A 110 3.47 8.16 -12.31
#